data_AF-X1NCV2-F1
#
_entry.id   AF-X1NCV2-F1
#
_cell.length_a   1.000
_cell.length_b   1.000
_cell.length_c   1.000
_cell.angle_alpha   90.00
_cell.angle_beta   90.00
_cell.angle_gamma   90.00
#
_symmetry.space_group_name_H-M   'P 1'
#
loop_
_entity.id
_entity.type
_entity.pdbx_description
1 polymer ?
#
loop_
_entity_poly.entity_id
_entity_poly.type
_entity_poly.pdbx_seq_one_letter_code
_entity_poly.pdbx_strand_id
1 'polypeptide(L)'
;VFFVSCQEAWDTSTAAGKAFMGTLAVWAQYESELISERTLGAMATARANGSCLGPVPFGYSKKKGKLTPIPSEQQTIKEAARLRKKGYSYNKIAARFNNEMRLS
;
A
#
# COMPACT_ATOMS: atom_id res chain seq x y z
N VAL A 1 9.81 29.40 -16.72
CA VAL A 1 10.50 28.39 -17.57
C VAL A 1 9.52 28.02 -18.67
N PHE A 2 9.87 28.23 -19.95
CA PHE A 2 9.05 27.80 -21.08
C PHE A 2 9.63 26.50 -21.64
N PHE A 3 8.78 25.49 -21.82
CA PHE A 3 9.15 24.19 -22.37
C PHE A 3 8.91 24.23 -23.89
N VAL A 4 9.96 23.98 -24.68
CA VAL A 4 9.89 23.86 -26.14
C VAL A 4 10.17 22.40 -26.49
N SER A 5 9.17 21.74 -27.08
CA SER A 5 9.30 20.39 -27.64
C SER A 5 9.80 20.51 -29.08
N CYS A 6 10.94 19.91 -29.41
CA CYS A 6 11.62 20.06 -30.71
C CYS A 6 11.01 19.24 -31.86
N GLN A 7 9.93 18.48 -31.64
CA GLN A 7 9.38 17.61 -32.69
C GLN A 7 8.17 18.19 -33.43
N GLU A 8 7.37 19.07 -32.82
CA GLU A 8 6.25 19.74 -33.50
C GLU A 8 6.11 21.15 -32.94
N ALA A 9 6.29 22.16 -33.79
CA ALA A 9 6.29 23.58 -33.42
C ALA A 9 4.89 24.04 -33.03
N TRP A 10 4.45 23.75 -31.81
CA TRP A 10 3.24 24.36 -31.24
C TRP A 10 3.63 25.34 -30.16
N ASP A 11 3.28 26.60 -30.38
CA ASP A 11 3.52 27.65 -29.41
C ASP A 11 2.58 27.49 -28.20
N THR A 12 3.14 26.94 -27.13
CA THR A 12 2.48 26.71 -25.83
C THR A 12 2.22 28.01 -25.06
N SER A 13 2.70 29.15 -25.56
CA SER A 13 2.39 30.47 -25.01
C SER A 13 1.08 31.05 -25.56
N THR A 14 0.57 30.51 -26.69
CA THR A 14 -0.73 30.90 -27.28
C THR A 14 -1.91 30.35 -26.48
N ALA A 15 -3.08 30.98 -26.61
CA ALA A 15 -4.31 30.51 -25.98
C ALA A 15 -4.68 29.07 -26.41
N ALA A 16 -4.49 28.73 -27.69
CA ALA A 16 -4.71 27.38 -28.21
C ALA A 16 -3.71 26.37 -27.66
N GLY A 17 -2.42 26.74 -27.57
CA GLY A 17 -1.38 25.89 -26.98
C GLY A 17 -1.61 25.63 -25.49
N LYS A 18 -2.05 26.65 -24.73
CA LYS A 18 -2.44 26.49 -23.33
C LYS A 18 -3.66 25.59 -23.16
N ALA A 19 -4.68 25.73 -24.01
CA ALA A 19 -5.86 24.88 -23.97
C ALA A 19 -5.51 23.41 -24.28
N PHE A 20 -4.67 23.18 -25.29
CA PHE A 20 -4.21 21.84 -25.64
C PHE A 20 -3.38 21.20 -24.52
N MET A 21 -2.46 21.96 -23.90
CA MET A 21 -1.72 21.50 -22.72
C MET A 21 -2.62 21.17 -21.54
N GLY A 22 -3.67 21.96 -21.31
CA GLY A 22 -4.69 21.67 -20.30
C GLY A 22 -5.40 20.34 -20.57
N THR A 23 -5.80 20.09 -21.82
CA THR A 23 -6.38 18.82 -22.23
C THR A 23 -5.41 17.66 -22.00
N LEU A 24 -4.15 17.76 -22.44
CA LEU A 24 -3.13 16.74 -22.20
C LEU A 24 -2.91 16.45 -20.71
N ALA A 25 -2.92 17.48 -19.85
CA ALA A 25 -2.82 17.30 -18.41
C ALA A 25 -4.02 16.52 -17.84
N VAL A 26 -5.24 16.79 -18.34
CA VAL A 26 -6.44 16.03 -17.97
C VAL A 26 -6.32 14.56 -18.40
N TRP A 27 -5.83 14.29 -19.62
CA TRP A 27 -5.58 12.92 -20.09
C TRP A 27 -4.53 12.20 -19.24
N ALA A 28 -3.42 12.86 -18.93
CA ALA A 28 -2.37 12.29 -18.09
C ALA A 28 -2.86 11.95 -16.68
N GLN A 29 -3.71 12.81 -16.11
CA GLN A 29 -4.37 12.55 -14.83
C GLN A 29 -5.32 11.34 -14.93
N TYR A 30 -6.15 11.30 -15.97
CA TYR A 30 -7.09 10.20 -16.21
C TYR A 30 -6.38 8.85 -16.35
N GLU A 31 -5.29 8.77 -17.12
CA GLU A 31 -4.49 7.55 -17.25
C GLU A 31 -3.88 7.12 -15.92
N SER A 32 -3.40 8.08 -15.12
CA SER A 32 -2.85 7.81 -13.79
C SER A 32 -3.90 7.23 -12.83
N GLU A 33 -5.13 7.77 -12.86
CA GLU A 33 -6.26 7.26 -12.08
C GLU A 33 -6.65 5.84 -12.53
N LEU A 34 -6.74 5.59 -13.83
CA LEU A 34 -7.00 4.25 -14.37
C LEU A 34 -5.93 3.22 -13.96
N ILE A 35 -4.65 3.60 -13.99
CA ILE A 35 -3.55 2.74 -13.53
C ILE A 35 -3.69 2.46 -12.03
N SER A 36 -4.05 3.47 -11.24
CA SER A 36 -4.29 3.33 -9.81
C SER A 36 -5.43 2.36 -9.51
N GLU A 37 -6.55 2.47 -10.21
CA GLU A 37 -7.70 1.56 -10.06
C GLU A 37 -7.33 0.11 -10.39
N ARG A 38 -6.62 -0.11 -11.50
CA ARG A 38 -6.16 -1.45 -11.91
C ARG A 38 -5.18 -2.05 -10.90
N THR A 39 -4.24 -1.25 -10.40
CA THR A 39 -3.27 -1.72 -9.40
C THR A 39 -3.94 -2.06 -8.07
N LEU A 40 -4.92 -1.26 -7.62
CA LEU A 40 -5.73 -1.57 -6.45
C LEU A 40 -6.51 -2.88 -6.62
N GLY A 41 -7.13 -3.10 -7.78
CA GLY A 41 -7.80 -4.36 -8.13
C GLY A 41 -6.84 -5.56 -8.11
N ALA A 42 -5.67 -5.42 -8.71
CA ALA A 42 -4.63 -6.46 -8.70
C ALA A 42 -4.09 -6.75 -7.28
N MET A 43 -3.97 -5.73 -6.43
CA MET A 43 -3.58 -5.91 -5.03
C MET A 43 -4.66 -6.63 -4.22
N ALA A 44 -5.94 -6.33 -4.47
CA ALA A 44 -7.06 -7.00 -3.82
C ALA A 44 -7.13 -8.48 -4.20
N THR A 45 -6.95 -8.81 -5.49
CA THR A 45 -6.91 -10.20 -5.96
C THR A 45 -5.68 -10.94 -5.44
N ALA A 46 -4.51 -10.30 -5.41
CA ALA A 46 -3.30 -10.87 -4.81
C ALA A 46 -3.47 -11.14 -3.30
N ARG A 47 -4.12 -10.25 -2.55
CA ARG A 47 -4.48 -10.48 -1.13
C ARG A 47 -5.42 -11.66 -0.99
N ALA A 48 -6.46 -11.75 -1.81
CA ALA A 48 -7.40 -12.88 -1.81
C ALA A 48 -6.69 -14.21 -2.12
N ASN A 49 -5.70 -14.19 -3.00
CA ASN A 49 -4.89 -15.35 -3.37
C ASN A 49 -3.75 -15.67 -2.37
N GLY A 50 -3.62 -14.90 -1.28
CA GLY A 50 -2.60 -15.10 -0.25
C GLY A 50 -1.17 -14.70 -0.67
N SER A 51 -1.03 -13.93 -1.74
CA SER A 51 0.24 -13.39 -2.23
C SER A 51 0.60 -12.12 -1.47
N CYS A 52 1.79 -12.10 -0.85
CA CYS A 52 2.31 -10.94 -0.15
C CYS A 52 3.15 -10.07 -1.09
N LEU A 53 2.54 -8.98 -1.56
CA LEU A 53 3.17 -7.94 -2.40
C LEU A 53 3.99 -6.90 -1.58
N GLY A 54 4.06 -7.04 -0.25
CA GLY A 54 4.73 -6.11 0.66
C GLY A 54 5.54 -6.80 1.77
N PRO A 55 5.93 -6.08 2.84
CA PRO A 55 6.59 -6.68 3.99
C PRO A 55 5.69 -7.72 4.66
N VAL A 56 6.29 -8.81 5.13
CA VAL A 56 5.55 -9.92 5.73
C VAL A 56 4.96 -9.45 7.07
N PRO A 57 3.64 -9.51 7.28
CA PRO A 57 3.04 -9.12 8.55
C PRO A 57 3.45 -10.11 9.67
N PHE A 58 3.68 -9.58 10.88
CA PHE A 58 3.89 -10.39 12.08
C PHE A 58 2.74 -11.40 12.24
N GLY A 59 3.04 -12.65 12.60
CA GLY A 59 2.09 -13.76 12.56
C GLY A 59 2.24 -14.68 11.35
N TYR A 60 3.00 -14.27 10.33
CA TYR A 60 3.12 -14.97 9.05
C TYR A 60 4.57 -15.05 8.60
N SER A 61 4.91 -16.13 7.90
CA SER A 61 6.17 -16.32 7.21
C SER A 61 5.92 -16.39 5.70
N LYS A 62 6.81 -15.80 4.89
CA LYS A 62 6.78 -15.96 3.44
C LYS A 62 7.57 -17.22 3.05
N LYS A 63 6.87 -18.32 2.79
CA LYS A 63 7.46 -19.54 2.20
C LYS A 63 6.95 -19.71 0.78
N LYS A 64 7.88 -19.80 -0.19
CA LYS A 64 7.57 -20.00 -1.63
C LYS A 64 6.51 -19.02 -2.19
N GLY A 65 6.60 -17.73 -1.81
CA GLY A 65 5.72 -16.69 -2.33
C GLY A 65 4.31 -16.62 -1.71
N LYS A 66 3.97 -17.54 -0.80
CA LYS A 66 2.69 -17.56 -0.05
C LYS A 66 2.90 -17.22 1.42
N LEU A 67 1.91 -16.58 2.03
CA LEU A 67 1.87 -16.35 3.48
C LEU A 67 1.47 -17.65 4.20
N THR A 68 2.37 -18.17 5.04
CA THR A 68 2.10 -19.30 5.92
C THR A 68 2.00 -18.79 7.36
N PRO A 69 0.92 -19.07 8.10
CA PRO A 69 0.78 -18.64 9.49
C PRO A 69 1.82 -19.35 10.38
N ILE A 70 2.47 -18.60 11.28
CA ILE A 70 3.37 -19.14 12.30
C ILE A 70 2.53 -19.40 13.57
N PRO A 71 2.38 -20.65 14.04
CA PRO A 71 1.46 -20.97 15.14
C PRO A 71 1.71 -20.19 16.44
N SER A 72 2.98 -19.97 16.81
CA SER A 72 3.35 -19.21 18.02
C SER A 72 2.91 -17.75 17.94
N GLU A 73 3.25 -17.06 16.85
CA GLU A 73 2.89 -15.65 16.65
C GLU A 73 1.37 -15.46 16.45
N GLN A 74 0.67 -16.45 15.88
CA GLN A 74 -0.79 -16.43 15.78
C GLN A 74 -1.48 -16.51 17.15
N GLN A 75 -0.90 -17.21 18.12
CA GLN A 75 -1.41 -17.22 19.49
C GLN A 75 -1.25 -15.84 20.13
N THR A 76 -0.10 -15.19 19.93
CA THR A 76 0.15 -13.81 20.37
C THR A 76 -0.88 -12.83 19.80
N ILE A 77 -1.21 -12.94 18.50
CA ILE A 77 -2.22 -12.09 17.86
C ILE A 77 -3.61 -12.33 18.46
N LYS A 78 -4.00 -13.59 18.67
CA LYS A 78 -5.29 -13.93 19.28
C LYS A 78 -5.39 -13.38 20.71
N GLU A 79 -4.31 -13.47 21.48
CA GLU A 79 -4.27 -12.95 22.84
C GLU A 79 -4.30 -11.42 22.87
N ALA A 80 -3.54 -10.75 22.00
CA ALA A 80 -3.56 -9.31 21.84
C ALA A 80 -4.97 -8.81 21.47
N ALA A 81 -5.65 -9.49 20.53
CA ALA A 81 -7.02 -9.19 20.14
C ALA A 81 -8.01 -9.39 21.30
N ARG A 82 -7.83 -10.45 22.11
CA ARG A 82 -8.64 -10.70 23.31
C ARG A 82 -8.47 -9.58 24.34
N LEU A 83 -7.24 -9.14 24.61
CA LEU A 83 -6.95 -8.05 25.53
C LEU A 83 -7.53 -6.73 25.02
N ARG A 84 -7.47 -6.50 23.71
CA ARG A 84 -8.08 -5.33 23.09
C ARG A 84 -9.60 -5.32 23.27
N LYS A 85 -10.27 -6.46 23.04
CA LYS A 85 -11.73 -6.61 23.26
C LYS A 85 -12.12 -6.40 24.73
N LYS A 86 -11.22 -6.69 25.67
CA LYS A 86 -11.39 -6.42 27.11
C LYS A 86 -11.15 -4.96 27.51
N GLY A 87 -10.81 -4.07 26.57
CA GLY A 87 -10.66 -2.64 26.82
C GLY A 87 -9.25 -2.19 27.24
N TYR A 88 -8.23 -3.04 27.11
CA TYR A 88 -6.85 -2.66 27.42
C TYR A 88 -6.29 -1.69 26.37
N SER A 89 -5.47 -0.74 26.81
CA SER A 89 -4.77 0.21 25.93
C SER A 89 -3.59 -0.46 25.21
N TYR A 90 -3.20 0.06 24.04
CA TYR A 90 -2.10 -0.48 23.26
C TYR A 90 -0.79 -0.55 24.06
N ASN A 91 -0.48 0.48 24.86
CA ASN A 91 0.70 0.50 25.72
C ASN A 91 0.71 -0.63 26.75
N LYS A 92 -0.45 -0.95 27.33
CA LYS A 92 -0.56 -2.03 28.33
C LYS A 92 -0.43 -3.41 27.70
N ILE A 93 -0.92 -3.58 26.48
CA ILE A 93 -0.76 -4.81 25.70
C ILE A 93 0.71 -4.98 25.28
N ALA A 94 1.34 -3.93 24.75
CA ALA A 94 2.75 -3.95 24.36
C ALA A 94 3.68 -4.20 25.55
N ALA A 95 3.44 -3.56 26.70
CA ALA A 95 4.22 -3.79 27.91
C ALA A 95 4.12 -5.25 28.38
N ARG A 96 2.94 -5.88 28.26
CA ARG A 96 2.76 -7.29 28.60
C ARG A 96 3.62 -8.19 27.72
N PHE A 97 3.53 -8.04 26.40
CA PHE A 97 4.30 -8.86 25.47
C PHE A 97 5.80 -8.56 25.51
N ASN A 98 6.22 -7.31 25.74
CA ASN A 98 7.64 -6.96 25.91
C ASN A 98 8.24 -7.56 27.18
N ASN A 99 7.46 -7.67 28.26
CA ASN A 99 7.91 -8.32 29.50
C ASN A 99 7.92 -9.85 29.37
N GLU A 100 6.99 -10.43 28.61
CA GLU A 100 6.94 -11.88 28.34
C GLU A 100 7.99 -12.32 27.29
N MET A 101 8.37 -11.47 26.33
CA MET A 101 9.33 -11.76 25.25
C MET A 101 10.77 -11.29 25.53
N ARG A 102 11.12 -10.89 26.76
CA ARG A 102 12.49 -10.44 27.10
C ARG A 102 13.50 -11.59 27.31
N LEU A 103 13.37 -12.69 26.58
CA LEU A 103 14.37 -13.77 26.49
C LEU A 103 14.35 -14.41 25.09
N SER A 104 14.98 -13.73 24.13
CA SER A 104 15.66 -14.37 22.98
C SER A 104 16.49 -13.33 22.23
#